data_AF-A0A9P7N7C1-F1
#
_entry.id   AF-A0A9P7N7C1-F1
#
_cell.length_a   1.000
_cell.length_b   1.000
_cell.length_c   1.000
_cell.angle_alpha   90.00
_cell.angle_beta   90.00
_cell.angle_gamma   90.00
#
_symmetry.space_group_name_H-M   'P 1'
#
loop_
_entity.id
_entity.type
_entity.pdbx_description
1 polymer ?
#
loop_
_entity_poly.entity_id
_entity_poly.type
_entity_poly.pdbx_seq_one_letter_code
_entity_poly.pdbx_strand_id
1 'polypeptide(L)'
;MITRRISRTLTKLAAALAFTIIVVFFLDRNYRVLPNAIHGYMPTHHPGFVIIDITIATCSSINLFSSCELDPTRWHRVDKDLYLGRAWTTTAYLYISRKHEEDLTADDKVVMDLSVGRLNPGLAQDGKAPKSDESWEPRPGGIWIKRSSNRKSSDSSDAITDIDVLFGDDAVEARDGWAITGTQLLMDTGGPLLSIHVSVHRGAPKERKKPKPRIPDNGRFKIMQIGDLHLSNGVGECREPIPDGYAGGKCEADPRTLDFVTKMLDEEKPDFVVLSGDQVNGDTAPDAPT
;
A
#
# COMPACT_ATOMS: atom_id res chain seq x y z
N MET A 1 33.63 42.13 -19.29
CA MET A 1 34.24 40.95 -19.94
C MET A 1 34.58 39.92 -18.88
N ILE A 2 33.90 38.77 -18.85
CA ILE A 2 34.29 37.66 -17.99
C ILE A 2 35.67 37.19 -18.43
N THR A 3 36.64 37.17 -17.50
CA THR A 3 38.01 36.73 -17.77
C THR A 3 37.98 35.28 -18.26
N ARG A 4 38.72 34.97 -19.34
CA ARG A 4 38.79 33.62 -19.97
C ARG A 4 39.09 32.48 -18.98
N ARG A 5 39.68 32.81 -17.82
CA ARG A 5 39.91 31.87 -16.71
C ARG A 5 38.61 31.49 -15.99
N ILE A 6 37.72 32.46 -15.72
CA ILE A 6 36.44 32.23 -15.05
C ILE A 6 35.50 31.41 -15.94
N SER A 7 35.45 31.70 -17.25
CA SER A 7 34.62 30.91 -18.17
C SER A 7 35.05 29.45 -18.24
N ARG A 8 36.36 29.17 -18.31
CA ARG A 8 36.90 27.80 -18.30
C ARG A 8 36.57 27.06 -17.00
N THR A 9 36.62 27.73 -15.85
CA THR A 9 36.27 27.11 -14.57
C THR A 9 34.77 26.81 -14.50
N LEU A 10 33.92 27.72 -14.96
CA LEU A 10 32.47 27.52 -15.05
C LEU A 10 32.10 26.36 -15.98
N THR A 11 32.73 26.27 -17.16
CA THR A 11 32.49 25.16 -18.10
C THR A 11 32.90 23.82 -17.50
N LYS A 12 34.05 23.75 -16.80
CA LYS A 12 34.50 22.53 -16.12
C LYS A 12 33.56 22.13 -14.98
N LEU A 13 33.09 23.08 -14.19
CA LEU A 13 32.16 22.83 -13.10
C LEU A 13 30.81 22.33 -13.63
N ALA A 14 30.28 22.95 -14.69
CA ALA A 14 29.04 22.54 -15.32
C ALA A 14 29.15 21.12 -15.92
N ALA A 15 30.27 20.79 -16.56
CA ALA A 15 30.51 19.45 -17.10
C ALA A 15 30.61 18.40 -15.98
N ALA A 16 31.30 18.71 -14.88
CA ALA A 16 31.39 17.82 -13.72
C ALA A 16 30.02 17.60 -13.07
N LEU A 17 29.24 18.67 -12.87
CA LEU A 17 27.88 18.59 -12.33
C LEU A 17 26.97 17.74 -13.22
N ALA A 18 26.99 17.96 -14.53
CA ALA A 18 26.20 17.19 -15.48
C ALA A 18 26.58 15.70 -15.46
N PHE A 19 27.87 15.38 -15.41
CA PHE A 19 28.34 14.00 -15.28
C PHE A 19 27.86 13.37 -13.97
N THR A 20 27.96 14.08 -12.84
CA THR A 20 27.45 13.59 -11.55
C THR A 20 25.95 13.36 -11.59
N ILE A 21 25.16 14.26 -12.18
CA ILE A 21 23.71 14.09 -12.33
C ILE A 21 23.39 12.87 -13.20
N ILE A 22 24.11 12.65 -14.29
CA ILE A 22 23.90 11.48 -15.16
C ILE A 22 24.21 10.18 -14.39
N VAL A 23 25.33 10.13 -13.65
CA VAL A 23 25.69 8.96 -12.85
C VAL A 23 24.66 8.70 -11.77
N VAL A 24 24.25 9.74 -11.03
CA VAL A 24 23.19 9.64 -10.02
C VAL A 24 21.88 9.17 -10.66
N PHE A 25 21.49 9.70 -11.82
CA PHE A 25 20.28 9.28 -12.53
C PHE A 25 20.32 7.80 -12.93
N PHE A 26 21.45 7.29 -13.44
CA PHE A 26 21.57 5.88 -13.80
C PHE A 26 21.61 4.97 -12.57
N LEU A 27 22.30 5.38 -11.50
CA LEU A 27 22.33 4.66 -10.24
C LEU A 27 20.95 4.64 -9.59
N ASP A 28 20.25 5.76 -9.60
CA ASP A 28 18.92 5.90 -9.02
C ASP A 28 17.87 5.13 -9.83
N ARG A 29 17.97 5.13 -11.17
CA ARG A 29 17.12 4.29 -12.04
C ARG A 29 17.25 2.79 -11.71
N ASN A 30 18.46 2.32 -11.42
CA ASN A 30 18.71 0.88 -11.25
C ASN A 30 18.68 0.42 -9.79
N TYR A 31 19.02 1.30 -8.85
CA TYR A 31 19.25 0.98 -7.43
C TYR A 31 18.55 1.93 -6.45
N ARG A 32 17.78 2.93 -6.94
CA ARG A 32 17.04 3.91 -6.13
C ARG A 32 17.85 4.52 -4.98
N VAL A 33 18.99 5.10 -5.34
CA VAL A 33 19.96 5.67 -4.39
C VAL A 33 19.47 7.03 -3.83
N LEU A 34 18.54 7.71 -4.51
CA LEU A 34 17.94 8.93 -3.99
C LEU A 34 16.84 8.62 -2.97
N PRO A 35 16.69 9.47 -1.92
CA PRO A 35 15.66 9.28 -0.90
C PRO A 35 14.26 9.22 -1.51
N ASN A 36 13.38 8.40 -0.94
CA ASN A 36 11.98 8.30 -1.37
C ASN A 36 11.20 9.60 -1.19
N ALA A 37 11.72 10.62 -0.50
CA ALA A 37 11.15 11.97 -0.53
C ALA A 37 11.17 12.61 -1.94
N ILE A 38 12.05 12.16 -2.84
CA ILE A 38 12.17 12.61 -4.23
C ILE A 38 11.32 11.75 -5.17
N HIS A 39 11.20 10.44 -4.89
CA HIS A 39 10.37 9.49 -5.64
C HIS A 39 8.89 9.49 -5.23
N GLY A 40 8.62 9.89 -3.99
CA GLY A 40 7.32 9.94 -3.34
C GLY A 40 6.72 11.35 -3.25
N TYR A 41 7.22 12.33 -4.01
CA TYR A 41 6.63 13.68 -4.08
C TYR A 41 5.37 13.74 -4.97
N MET A 42 4.53 12.70 -4.91
CA MET A 42 3.11 12.88 -5.17
C MET A 42 2.36 12.42 -3.93
N PRO A 43 1.70 13.33 -3.20
CA PRO A 43 0.72 12.95 -2.19
C PRO A 43 -0.25 11.97 -2.85
N THR A 44 -0.24 10.72 -2.43
CA THR A 44 -1.08 9.66 -3.02
C THR A 44 -2.57 9.90 -2.84
N HIS A 45 -2.95 10.85 -1.97
CA HIS A 45 -4.31 11.32 -1.79
C HIS A 45 -4.44 12.82 -2.06
N HIS A 46 -5.01 13.16 -3.22
CA HIS A 46 -5.71 14.43 -3.38
C HIS A 46 -7.22 14.14 -3.32
N PRO A 47 -8.02 14.93 -2.58
CA PRO A 47 -9.46 14.81 -2.63
C PRO A 47 -9.95 15.06 -4.06
N GLY A 48 -10.82 14.19 -4.58
CA GLY A 48 -11.38 14.30 -5.93
C GLY A 48 -10.82 13.34 -6.98
N PHE A 49 -10.00 12.34 -6.61
CA PHE A 49 -9.64 11.24 -7.51
C PHE A 49 -10.56 10.04 -7.34
N VAL A 50 -10.95 9.44 -8.47
CA VAL A 50 -11.67 8.17 -8.54
C VAL A 50 -10.88 7.13 -9.33
N ILE A 51 -11.00 5.87 -8.94
CA ILE A 51 -10.39 4.76 -9.66
C ILE A 51 -11.27 4.39 -10.86
N ILE A 52 -10.65 4.29 -12.04
CA ILE A 52 -11.32 3.91 -13.29
C ILE A 52 -10.97 2.47 -13.73
N ASP A 53 -9.80 1.97 -13.31
CA ASP A 53 -9.38 0.61 -13.62
C ASP A 53 -8.29 0.14 -12.66
N ILE A 54 -8.12 -1.18 -12.60
CA ILE A 54 -7.08 -1.85 -11.82
C ILE A 54 -6.58 -3.05 -12.60
N THR A 55 -5.29 -3.35 -12.49
CA THR A 55 -4.70 -4.57 -13.04
C THR A 55 -3.47 -4.98 -12.24
N ILE A 56 -3.04 -6.23 -12.42
CA ILE A 56 -1.74 -6.70 -11.95
C ILE A 56 -0.88 -6.95 -13.19
N ALA A 57 0.37 -6.48 -13.15
CA ALA A 57 1.37 -6.82 -14.14
C ALA A 57 2.40 -7.75 -13.49
N THR A 58 2.66 -8.89 -14.13
CA THR A 58 3.65 -9.87 -13.71
C THR A 58 4.74 -9.93 -14.78
N CYS A 59 6.00 -9.88 -14.36
CA CYS A 59 7.13 -9.98 -15.26
C CYS A 59 8.17 -10.96 -14.69
N SER A 60 9.00 -11.49 -15.59
CA SER A 60 10.02 -12.46 -15.26
C SER A 60 11.38 -12.02 -15.78
N SER A 61 12.41 -12.15 -14.93
CA SER A 61 13.80 -11.89 -15.33
C SER A 61 14.35 -12.88 -16.36
N ILE A 62 13.69 -14.04 -16.56
CA ILE A 62 14.10 -15.04 -17.56
C ILE A 62 13.53 -14.71 -18.95
N ASN A 63 12.36 -14.08 -19.01
CA ASN A 63 11.72 -13.73 -20.27
C ASN A 63 12.02 -12.26 -20.64
N LEU A 64 12.95 -12.07 -21.57
CA LEU A 64 13.40 -10.77 -22.07
C LEU A 64 12.29 -9.90 -22.70
N PHE A 65 11.12 -10.48 -23.01
CA PHE A 65 9.97 -9.74 -23.54
C PHE A 65 8.91 -9.42 -22.47
N SER A 66 9.10 -9.88 -21.24
CA SER A 66 8.18 -9.56 -20.14
C SER A 66 8.59 -8.25 -19.48
N SER A 67 7.62 -7.36 -19.28
CA SER A 67 7.82 -6.08 -18.62
C SER A 67 6.72 -5.86 -17.60
N CYS A 68 7.10 -5.39 -16.41
CA CYS A 68 6.13 -4.89 -15.43
C CYS A 68 5.81 -3.41 -15.68
N GLU A 69 6.53 -2.70 -16.54
CA GLU A 69 6.28 -1.29 -16.80
C GLU A 69 5.06 -1.11 -17.72
N LEU A 70 3.98 -0.58 -17.15
CA LEU A 70 2.83 -0.09 -17.90
C LEU A 70 2.98 1.40 -18.23
N ASP A 71 2.16 1.90 -19.16
CA ASP A 71 2.14 3.31 -19.56
C ASP A 71 1.93 4.23 -18.32
N PRO A 72 2.93 5.03 -17.94
CA PRO A 72 2.88 5.84 -16.72
C PRO A 72 1.88 6.99 -16.82
N THR A 73 1.40 7.34 -18.02
CA THR A 73 0.38 8.38 -18.19
C THR A 73 -1.01 7.89 -17.78
N ARG A 74 -1.24 6.57 -17.81
CA ARG A 74 -2.52 5.94 -17.49
C ARG A 74 -2.48 5.16 -16.18
N TRP A 75 -1.36 4.50 -15.90
CA TRP A 75 -1.23 3.54 -14.83
C TRP A 75 -0.25 4.03 -13.77
N HIS A 76 -0.71 4.03 -12.53
CA HIS A 76 0.09 4.30 -11.36
C HIS A 76 0.40 2.98 -10.66
N ARG A 77 1.68 2.69 -10.42
CA ARG A 77 2.11 1.50 -9.70
C ARG A 77 1.91 1.69 -8.20
N VAL A 78 1.29 0.72 -7.52
CA VAL A 78 1.40 0.57 -6.07
C VAL A 78 2.75 -0.07 -5.80
N ASP A 79 3.64 0.66 -5.13
CA ASP A 79 5.07 0.31 -5.02
C ASP A 79 5.33 -0.77 -3.95
N LYS A 80 4.68 -1.91 -4.12
CA LYS A 80 4.79 -3.11 -3.30
C LYS A 80 4.91 -4.31 -4.23
N ASP A 81 6.04 -5.02 -4.18
CA ASP A 81 6.17 -6.28 -4.91
C ASP A 81 5.26 -7.32 -4.25
N LEU A 82 4.32 -7.86 -5.02
CA LEU A 82 3.35 -8.84 -4.54
C LEU A 82 4.04 -10.15 -4.11
N TYR A 83 5.26 -10.41 -4.55
CA TYR A 83 6.07 -11.54 -4.08
C TYR A 83 7.02 -11.21 -2.92
N LEU A 84 7.02 -9.96 -2.43
CA LEU A 84 7.90 -9.48 -1.35
C LEU A 84 9.39 -9.79 -1.58
N GLY A 85 9.85 -9.80 -2.84
CA GLY A 85 11.22 -10.15 -3.21
C GLY A 85 11.60 -11.62 -2.96
N ARG A 86 10.65 -12.48 -2.56
CA ARG A 86 10.91 -13.90 -2.26
C ARG A 86 10.93 -14.78 -3.52
N ALA A 87 10.30 -14.33 -4.60
CA ALA A 87 10.36 -15.01 -5.88
C ALA A 87 11.66 -14.68 -6.61
N TRP A 88 12.41 -15.71 -7.04
CA TRP A 88 13.76 -15.52 -7.61
C TRP A 88 13.76 -14.95 -9.02
N THR A 89 12.70 -15.21 -9.79
CA THR A 89 12.67 -14.93 -11.23
C THR A 89 11.44 -14.18 -11.68
N THR A 90 10.49 -13.93 -10.79
CA THR A 90 9.21 -13.27 -11.09
C THR A 90 8.96 -12.15 -10.11
N THR A 91 8.47 -11.02 -10.61
CA THR A 91 7.96 -9.93 -9.78
C THR A 91 6.56 -9.58 -10.27
N ALA A 92 5.73 -9.04 -9.37
CA ALA A 92 4.39 -8.61 -9.74
C ALA A 92 4.01 -7.36 -8.97
N TYR A 93 3.30 -6.45 -9.64
CA TYR A 93 2.88 -5.19 -9.05
C TYR A 93 1.42 -4.91 -9.38
N LEU A 94 0.73 -4.30 -8.42
CA LEU A 94 -0.61 -3.76 -8.61
C LEU A 94 -0.53 -2.39 -9.29
N TYR A 95 -1.36 -2.19 -10.30
CA TYR A 95 -1.48 -0.94 -11.03
C TYR A 95 -2.90 -0.42 -10.93
N ILE A 96 -3.02 0.86 -10.58
CA ILE A 96 -4.28 1.58 -10.48
C ILE A 96 -4.32 2.67 -11.55
N SER A 97 -5.46 2.84 -12.19
CA SER A 97 -5.72 3.96 -13.07
C SER A 97 -6.72 4.87 -12.40
N ARG A 98 -6.36 6.14 -12.23
CA ARG A 98 -7.16 7.13 -11.51
C ARG A 98 -7.25 8.42 -12.31
N LYS A 99 -8.40 9.09 -12.21
CA LYS A 99 -8.64 10.41 -12.81
C LYS A 99 -9.28 11.32 -11.79
N HIS A 100 -9.07 12.63 -11.97
CA HIS A 100 -9.82 13.60 -11.21
C HIS A 100 -11.29 13.54 -11.63
N GLU A 101 -12.21 13.72 -10.69
CA GLU A 101 -13.66 13.68 -10.93
C GLU A 101 -14.09 14.70 -12.00
N GLU A 102 -13.43 15.87 -12.03
CA GLU A 102 -13.68 16.91 -13.04
C GLU A 102 -13.19 16.53 -14.44
N ASP A 103 -12.15 15.68 -14.53
CA ASP A 103 -11.55 15.22 -15.79
C ASP A 103 -12.26 13.99 -16.39
N LEU A 104 -13.30 13.48 -15.73
CA LEU A 104 -14.09 12.37 -16.23
C LEU A 104 -14.81 12.77 -17.53
N THR A 105 -14.64 11.95 -18.56
CA THR A 105 -15.36 12.07 -19.83
C THR A 105 -16.64 11.22 -19.82
N ALA A 106 -17.48 11.34 -20.85
CA ALA A 106 -18.72 10.54 -20.94
C ALA A 106 -18.46 9.04 -21.15
N ASP A 107 -17.28 8.67 -21.64
CA ASP A 107 -16.88 7.29 -21.92
C ASP A 107 -16.18 6.63 -20.71
N ASP A 108 -15.78 7.42 -19.72
CA ASP A 108 -15.09 6.92 -18.53
C ASP A 108 -16.07 6.17 -17.62
N LYS A 109 -15.64 5.00 -17.13
CA LYS A 109 -16.38 4.23 -16.14
C LYS A 109 -15.63 4.22 -14.82
N VAL A 110 -16.34 4.52 -13.74
CA VAL A 110 -15.79 4.58 -12.39
C VAL A 110 -15.93 3.20 -11.73
N VAL A 111 -14.90 2.76 -11.01
CA VAL A 111 -14.93 1.55 -10.21
C VAL A 111 -15.77 1.80 -8.96
N MET A 112 -16.91 1.13 -8.89
CA MET A 112 -17.88 1.22 -7.80
C MET A 112 -17.67 0.13 -6.76
N ASP A 113 -17.13 -1.01 -7.16
CA ASP A 113 -16.85 -2.08 -6.22
C ASP A 113 -15.70 -2.96 -6.72
N LEU A 114 -15.05 -3.61 -5.77
CA LEU A 114 -13.92 -4.50 -6.00
C LEU A 114 -14.02 -5.66 -5.03
N SER A 115 -13.85 -6.88 -5.52
CA SER A 115 -13.76 -8.09 -4.71
C SER A 115 -12.71 -9.02 -5.28
N VAL A 116 -12.01 -9.74 -4.42
CA VAL A 116 -11.06 -10.77 -4.82
C VAL A 116 -11.67 -12.14 -4.57
N GLY A 117 -11.57 -13.05 -5.54
CA GLY A 117 -12.07 -14.41 -5.41
C GLY A 117 -12.05 -15.21 -6.70
N ARG A 118 -12.21 -16.54 -6.57
CA ARG A 118 -12.25 -17.47 -7.71
C ARG A 118 -13.52 -17.34 -8.56
N LEU A 119 -14.62 -16.96 -7.94
CA LEU A 119 -15.94 -16.90 -8.55
C LEU A 119 -16.39 -15.46 -8.75
N ASN A 120 -17.19 -15.22 -9.78
CA ASN A 120 -17.79 -13.93 -10.03
C ASN A 120 -18.75 -13.56 -8.87
N PRO A 121 -18.53 -12.45 -8.15
CA PRO A 121 -19.37 -12.05 -7.02
C PRO A 121 -20.84 -11.81 -7.41
N GLY A 122 -21.10 -11.38 -8.64
CA GLY A 122 -22.45 -11.13 -9.15
C GLY A 122 -23.31 -12.39 -9.32
N LEU A 123 -22.70 -13.57 -9.37
CA LEU A 123 -23.44 -14.85 -9.45
C LEU A 123 -23.88 -15.38 -8.07
N ALA A 124 -23.27 -14.87 -6.99
CA ALA A 124 -23.61 -15.23 -5.62
C ALA A 124 -24.79 -14.40 -5.06
N GLN A 125 -25.19 -13.32 -5.74
CA GLN A 125 -26.38 -12.55 -5.39
C GLN A 125 -27.61 -13.11 -6.12
N ASP A 126 -28.52 -13.69 -5.35
CA ASP A 126 -29.72 -14.42 -5.79
C ASP A 126 -30.51 -13.76 -6.95
N GLY A 127 -30.61 -14.48 -8.07
CA GLY A 127 -31.79 -14.52 -8.94
C GLY A 127 -32.19 -13.25 -9.71
N LYS A 128 -31.51 -12.12 -9.56
CA LYS A 128 -31.77 -10.91 -10.36
C LYS A 128 -30.74 -10.82 -11.48
N ALA A 129 -31.22 -10.93 -12.72
CA ALA A 129 -30.39 -10.68 -13.90
C ALA A 129 -29.66 -9.33 -13.73
N PRO A 130 -28.33 -9.28 -13.93
CA PRO A 130 -27.60 -8.04 -13.78
C PRO A 130 -28.20 -7.00 -14.75
N LYS A 131 -28.50 -5.80 -14.23
CA LYS A 131 -28.78 -4.65 -15.11
C LYS A 131 -27.57 -4.51 -16.03
N SER A 132 -27.81 -4.31 -17.33
CA SER A 132 -26.83 -4.43 -18.41
C SER A 132 -25.58 -3.56 -18.30
N ASP A 133 -25.50 -2.63 -17.34
CA ASP A 133 -24.41 -1.67 -17.17
C ASP A 133 -23.61 -1.87 -15.86
N GLU A 134 -23.84 -2.98 -15.16
CA GLU A 134 -23.27 -3.27 -13.84
C GLU A 134 -22.64 -4.69 -13.76
N SER A 135 -22.02 -5.14 -14.84
CA SER A 135 -21.36 -6.44 -14.88
C SER A 135 -20.01 -6.42 -14.17
N TRP A 136 -19.75 -7.42 -13.34
CA TRP A 136 -18.42 -7.68 -12.79
C TRP A 136 -17.46 -8.11 -13.88
N GLU A 137 -16.31 -7.44 -13.95
CA GLU A 137 -15.25 -7.73 -14.92
C GLU A 137 -14.05 -8.37 -14.23
N PRO A 138 -13.50 -9.46 -14.76
CA PRO A 138 -12.32 -10.09 -14.20
C PRO A 138 -11.05 -9.30 -14.52
N ARG A 139 -10.07 -9.40 -13.63
CA ARG A 139 -8.70 -8.92 -13.75
C ARG A 139 -7.74 -10.02 -13.23
N PRO A 140 -6.44 -9.95 -13.56
CA PRO A 140 -5.47 -10.91 -13.05
C PRO A 140 -5.45 -10.97 -11.52
N GLY A 141 -5.03 -12.12 -10.97
CA GLY A 141 -4.98 -12.33 -9.51
C GLY A 141 -6.32 -12.58 -8.83
N GLY A 142 -7.37 -12.94 -9.60
CA GLY A 142 -8.71 -13.18 -9.05
C GLY A 142 -9.44 -11.90 -8.66
N ILE A 143 -8.97 -10.74 -9.12
CA ILE A 143 -9.64 -9.46 -8.90
C ILE A 143 -10.88 -9.39 -9.80
N TRP A 144 -11.99 -8.96 -9.21
CA TRP A 144 -13.21 -8.59 -9.91
C TRP A 144 -13.51 -7.13 -9.63
N ILE A 145 -13.84 -6.38 -10.67
CA ILE A 145 -14.29 -4.99 -10.52
C ILE A 145 -15.69 -4.80 -11.07
N LYS A 146 -16.45 -3.94 -10.41
CA LYS A 146 -17.74 -3.46 -10.88
C LYS A 146 -17.61 -2.01 -11.26
N ARG A 147 -17.92 -1.66 -12.50
CA ARG A 147 -17.81 -0.29 -13.01
C ARG A 147 -19.17 0.30 -13.36
N SER A 148 -19.31 1.62 -13.24
CA SER A 148 -20.52 2.37 -13.62
C SER A 148 -20.16 3.48 -14.59
N SER A 149 -20.98 3.64 -15.64
CA SER A 149 -20.94 4.73 -16.62
C SER A 149 -21.64 6.00 -16.13
N ASN A 150 -22.43 5.89 -15.04
CA ASN A 150 -23.23 7.00 -14.55
C ASN A 150 -22.32 8.01 -13.83
N ARG A 151 -22.30 9.24 -14.34
CA ARG A 151 -21.50 10.34 -13.81
C ARG A 151 -21.82 10.68 -12.35
N LYS A 152 -23.06 10.45 -11.88
CA LYS A 152 -23.42 10.64 -10.46
C LYS A 152 -22.84 9.58 -9.53
N SER A 153 -22.33 8.48 -10.08
CA SER A 153 -21.76 7.39 -9.29
C SER A 153 -20.39 7.77 -8.72
N SER A 154 -19.63 8.69 -9.33
CA SER A 154 -18.39 9.22 -8.76
C SER A 154 -18.61 9.88 -7.42
N ASP A 155 -19.72 10.61 -7.28
CA ASP A 155 -20.04 11.39 -6.08
C ASP A 155 -20.65 10.53 -4.97
N SER A 156 -20.84 9.24 -5.22
CA SER A 156 -21.42 8.32 -4.24
C SER A 156 -20.39 7.93 -3.19
N SER A 157 -20.85 7.62 -1.97
CA SER A 157 -20.01 7.08 -0.90
C SER A 157 -19.39 5.72 -1.24
N ASP A 158 -19.89 5.06 -2.29
CA ASP A 158 -19.54 3.70 -2.64
C ASP A 158 -18.41 3.66 -3.67
N ALA A 159 -18.13 4.77 -4.35
CA ALA A 159 -17.03 4.88 -5.32
C ALA A 159 -15.69 4.57 -4.66
N ILE A 160 -14.88 3.75 -5.32
CA ILE A 160 -13.52 3.45 -4.86
C ILE A 160 -12.61 4.60 -5.28
N THR A 161 -12.01 5.26 -4.29
CA THR A 161 -11.13 6.41 -4.49
C THR A 161 -9.66 6.04 -4.40
N ASP A 162 -9.34 4.97 -3.68
CA ASP A 162 -7.96 4.48 -3.58
C ASP A 162 -7.88 2.98 -3.28
N ILE A 163 -6.74 2.38 -3.62
CA ILE A 163 -6.48 0.95 -3.49
C ILE A 163 -5.03 0.73 -3.07
N ASP A 164 -4.84 -0.19 -2.13
CA ASP A 164 -3.54 -0.58 -1.61
C ASP A 164 -3.51 -2.09 -1.33
N VAL A 165 -2.33 -2.60 -1.00
CA VAL A 165 -2.08 -4.01 -0.70
C VAL A 165 -1.57 -4.16 0.72
N LEU A 166 -2.10 -5.15 1.43
CA LEU A 166 -1.63 -5.59 2.74
C LEU A 166 -1.13 -7.03 2.64
N PHE A 167 -0.16 -7.39 3.48
CA PHE A 167 0.43 -8.73 3.53
C PHE A 167 0.25 -9.33 4.91
N GLY A 168 0.12 -10.65 4.98
CA GLY A 168 -0.01 -11.41 6.22
C GLY A 168 -1.31 -12.19 6.28
N ASP A 169 -1.26 -13.38 6.89
CA ASP A 169 -2.45 -14.21 7.12
C ASP A 169 -3.35 -13.62 8.22
N ASP A 170 -2.76 -12.81 9.08
CA ASP A 170 -3.35 -12.04 10.18
C ASP A 170 -3.49 -10.54 9.83
N ALA A 171 -3.40 -10.18 8.55
CA ALA A 171 -3.49 -8.79 8.10
C ALA A 171 -4.82 -8.14 8.50
N VAL A 172 -4.72 -6.98 9.17
CA VAL A 172 -5.86 -6.14 9.55
C VAL A 172 -5.70 -4.76 8.94
N GLU A 173 -6.79 -4.20 8.42
CA GLU A 173 -6.81 -2.83 7.94
C GLU A 173 -7.05 -1.86 9.11
N ALA A 174 -6.01 -1.13 9.50
CA ALA A 174 -6.04 -0.18 10.61
C ALA A 174 -6.41 1.24 10.17
N ARG A 175 -6.38 1.55 8.86
CA ARG A 175 -6.66 2.91 8.37
C ARG A 175 -8.16 3.17 8.30
N ASP A 176 -8.58 4.28 8.90
CA ASP A 176 -9.98 4.74 8.80
C ASP A 176 -10.45 4.86 7.34
N GLY A 177 -11.62 4.29 7.04
CA GLY A 177 -12.24 4.36 5.71
C GLY A 177 -11.69 3.36 4.70
N TRP A 178 -10.68 2.58 5.08
CA TRP A 178 -10.17 1.47 4.30
C TRP A 178 -10.79 0.15 4.74
N ALA A 179 -10.87 -0.82 3.83
CA ALA A 179 -11.30 -2.17 4.15
C ALA A 179 -10.65 -3.20 3.21
N ILE A 180 -10.23 -4.34 3.78
CA ILE A 180 -9.87 -5.53 2.99
C ILE A 180 -11.13 -6.04 2.30
N THR A 181 -11.00 -6.44 1.02
CA THR A 181 -12.12 -6.95 0.23
C THR A 181 -11.85 -8.34 -0.36
N GLY A 182 -12.86 -9.21 -0.27
CA GLY A 182 -12.80 -10.58 -0.77
C GLY A 182 -11.78 -11.47 -0.04
N THR A 183 -11.26 -12.47 -0.75
CA THR A 183 -10.20 -13.36 -0.26
C THR A 183 -8.81 -12.80 -0.57
N GLN A 184 -7.75 -13.50 -0.18
CA GLN A 184 -6.41 -13.21 -0.69
C GLN A 184 -6.33 -13.29 -2.23
N LEU A 185 -5.39 -12.54 -2.82
CA LEU A 185 -5.09 -12.59 -4.25
C LEU A 185 -4.70 -14.00 -4.68
N LEU A 186 -5.19 -14.39 -5.85
CA LEU A 186 -4.92 -15.68 -6.46
C LEU A 186 -3.64 -15.58 -7.30
N MET A 187 -2.49 -15.57 -6.62
CA MET A 187 -1.17 -15.57 -7.25
C MET A 187 -0.58 -16.98 -7.26
N ASP A 188 0.12 -17.35 -8.33
CA ASP A 188 0.92 -18.58 -8.34
C ASP A 188 2.24 -18.28 -7.62
N THR A 189 2.32 -18.70 -6.37
CA THR A 189 3.40 -18.32 -5.46
C THR A 189 4.51 -19.37 -5.34
N GLY A 190 4.36 -20.55 -5.95
CA GLY A 190 5.40 -21.59 -6.00
C GLY A 190 5.98 -22.06 -4.65
N GLY A 191 5.46 -21.57 -3.52
CA GLY A 191 6.02 -21.72 -2.17
C GLY A 191 5.22 -20.98 -1.09
N PRO A 192 5.64 -21.07 0.18
CA PRO A 192 4.94 -20.47 1.31
C PRO A 192 5.18 -18.95 1.35
N LEU A 193 4.28 -18.21 0.71
CA LEU A 193 4.20 -16.75 0.81
C LEU A 193 3.06 -16.34 1.75
N LEU A 194 3.20 -15.17 2.35
CA LEU A 194 2.15 -14.55 3.15
C LEU A 194 0.93 -14.29 2.27
N SER A 195 -0.28 -14.41 2.84
CA SER A 195 -1.49 -13.99 2.15
C SER A 195 -1.40 -12.52 1.72
N ILE A 196 -1.89 -12.24 0.51
CA ILE A 196 -1.86 -10.89 -0.07
C ILE A 196 -3.29 -10.39 -0.18
N HIS A 197 -3.60 -9.29 0.49
CA HIS A 197 -4.94 -8.74 0.60
C HIS A 197 -5.03 -7.40 -0.12
N VAL A 198 -6.09 -7.23 -0.90
CA VAL A 198 -6.42 -5.92 -1.49
C VAL A 198 -7.24 -5.13 -0.48
N SER A 199 -6.80 -3.93 -0.16
CA SER A 199 -7.52 -2.96 0.66
C SER A 199 -7.99 -1.79 -0.19
N VAL A 200 -9.22 -1.36 0.04
CA VAL A 200 -9.87 -0.30 -0.74
C VAL A 200 -10.38 0.82 0.16
N HIS A 201 -10.20 2.06 -0.28
CA HIS A 201 -10.82 3.23 0.32
C HIS A 201 -12.04 3.65 -0.50
N ARG A 202 -13.15 3.90 0.19
CA ARG A 202 -14.42 4.31 -0.45
C ARG A 202 -14.85 5.72 -0.03
N GLY A 203 -15.39 6.44 -1.01
CA GLY A 203 -15.94 7.77 -0.83
C GLY A 203 -14.91 8.85 -0.47
N ALA A 204 -15.41 10.04 -0.18
CA ALA A 204 -14.56 11.19 0.11
C ALA A 204 -13.79 10.99 1.43
N PRO A 205 -12.50 11.38 1.48
CA PRO A 205 -11.72 11.37 2.71
C PRO A 205 -12.42 12.14 3.81
N LYS A 206 -12.68 11.49 4.94
CA LYS A 206 -13.24 12.16 6.12
C LYS A 206 -12.12 12.87 6.87
N GLU A 207 -12.34 14.15 7.17
CA GLU A 207 -11.39 14.91 7.98
C GLU A 207 -11.27 14.26 9.37
N ARG A 208 -10.05 13.85 9.73
CA ARG A 208 -9.77 13.24 11.04
C ARG A 208 -9.82 14.33 12.11
N LYS A 209 -10.87 14.31 12.92
CA LYS A 209 -10.97 15.16 14.11
C LYS A 209 -9.94 14.70 15.12
N LYS A 210 -8.82 15.43 15.22
CA LYS A 210 -7.84 15.20 16.27
C LYS A 210 -8.51 15.42 17.63
N PRO A 211 -8.56 14.39 18.51
CA PRO A 211 -9.10 14.58 19.84
C PRO A 211 -8.26 15.65 20.55
N LYS A 212 -8.92 16.59 21.24
CA LYS A 212 -8.23 17.57 22.07
C LYS A 212 -7.94 16.91 23.41
N PRO A 213 -6.68 16.72 23.81
CA PRO A 213 -6.35 16.15 25.12
C PRO A 213 -6.97 17.00 26.21
N ARG A 214 -7.62 16.35 27.18
CA ARG A 214 -8.22 17.00 28.35
C ARG A 214 -7.89 16.16 29.58
N ILE A 215 -7.57 16.84 30.67
CA ILE A 215 -7.39 16.19 31.96
C ILE A 215 -8.79 15.75 32.44
N PRO A 216 -9.02 14.45 32.72
CA PRO A 216 -10.27 13.97 33.27
C PRO A 216 -10.55 14.57 34.66
N ASP A 217 -11.79 14.43 35.15
CA ASP A 217 -12.21 14.97 36.45
C ASP A 217 -11.39 14.43 37.64
N ASN A 218 -10.72 13.29 37.46
CA ASN A 218 -9.82 12.70 38.45
C ASN A 218 -8.48 13.45 38.62
N GLY A 219 -8.22 14.49 37.81
CA GLY A 219 -7.01 15.32 37.86
C GLY A 219 -5.72 14.65 37.38
N ARG A 220 -5.78 13.45 36.78
CA ARG A 220 -4.61 12.71 36.30
C ARG A 220 -4.74 12.42 34.80
N PHE A 221 -3.67 12.69 34.06
CA PHE A 221 -3.57 12.38 32.64
C PHE A 221 -2.42 11.39 32.42
N LYS A 222 -2.73 10.18 32.00
CA LYS A 222 -1.77 9.09 31.81
C LYS A 222 -1.35 9.02 30.34
N ILE A 223 -0.04 9.06 30.11
CA ILE A 223 0.56 8.89 28.79
C ILE A 223 1.29 7.55 28.77
N MET A 224 0.99 6.72 27.78
CA MET A 224 1.76 5.52 27.47
C MET A 224 2.60 5.78 26.23
N GLN A 225 3.88 5.44 26.27
CA GLN A 225 4.76 5.50 25.11
C GLN A 225 5.08 4.08 24.66
N ILE A 226 4.91 3.82 23.37
CA ILE A 226 5.18 2.53 22.73
C ILE A 226 6.18 2.79 21.61
N GLY A 227 7.31 2.12 21.63
CA GLY A 227 8.32 2.18 20.57
C GLY A 227 9.01 0.83 20.43
N ASP A 228 9.79 0.71 19.36
CA ASP A 228 10.72 -0.40 19.15
C ASP A 228 9.99 -1.76 19.14
N LEU A 229 8.76 -1.79 18.62
CA LEU A 229 7.99 -3.03 18.50
C LEU A 229 8.57 -3.98 17.46
N HIS A 230 9.23 -3.46 16.42
CA HIS A 230 9.85 -4.24 15.35
C HIS A 230 8.94 -5.34 14.77
N LEU A 231 7.72 -4.95 14.37
CA LEU A 231 6.75 -5.85 13.74
C LEU A 231 7.17 -6.23 12.32
N SER A 232 6.90 -7.47 11.95
CA SER A 232 7.12 -8.11 10.65
C SER A 232 5.85 -8.10 9.80
N ASN A 233 5.93 -8.52 8.54
CA ASN A 233 4.74 -8.67 7.66
C ASN A 233 3.83 -9.86 7.99
N GLY A 234 4.14 -10.61 9.05
CA GLY A 234 3.38 -11.75 9.52
C GLY A 234 3.83 -12.06 10.94
N VAL A 235 3.68 -13.30 11.38
CA VAL A 235 3.84 -13.67 12.80
C VAL A 235 5.23 -13.44 13.43
N GLY A 236 6.26 -13.22 12.60
CA GLY A 236 7.64 -13.04 13.06
C GLY A 236 8.25 -14.31 13.67
N GLU A 237 9.57 -14.30 13.86
CA GLU A 237 10.30 -15.42 14.47
C GLU A 237 10.94 -15.00 15.79
N CYS A 238 10.64 -15.74 16.86
CA CYS A 238 11.34 -15.57 18.12
C CYS A 238 12.76 -16.14 18.01
N ARG A 239 13.78 -15.32 18.28
CA ARG A 239 15.18 -15.74 18.23
C ARG A 239 15.65 -16.38 19.53
N GLU A 240 15.54 -15.64 20.63
CA GLU A 240 15.96 -16.08 21.97
C GLU A 240 14.84 -15.81 23.00
N PRO A 241 13.64 -16.39 22.80
CA PRO A 241 12.51 -16.14 23.71
C PRO A 241 12.75 -16.79 25.07
N ILE A 242 12.42 -16.06 26.14
CA ILE A 242 12.32 -16.63 27.49
C ILE A 242 10.91 -16.39 28.02
N PRO A 243 10.12 -17.44 28.36
CA PRO A 243 10.38 -18.85 28.07
C PRO A 243 10.38 -19.15 26.55
N ASP A 244 10.92 -20.31 26.17
CA ASP A 244 11.12 -20.75 24.78
C ASP A 244 9.82 -20.82 23.95
N GLY A 245 8.68 -20.98 24.62
CA GLY A 245 7.35 -21.02 24.01
C GLY A 245 6.47 -19.84 24.43
N TYR A 246 5.38 -19.65 23.71
CA TYR A 246 4.34 -18.68 24.06
C TYR A 246 2.98 -19.37 24.13
N ALA A 247 2.24 -19.16 25.22
CA ALA A 247 0.93 -19.78 25.45
C ALA A 247 0.85 -21.32 25.25
N GLY A 248 1.97 -22.03 25.43
CA GLY A 248 2.06 -23.49 25.21
C GLY A 248 2.22 -23.94 23.76
N GLY A 249 2.40 -23.01 22.82
CA GLY A 249 2.65 -23.26 21.40
C GLY A 249 4.01 -22.76 20.90
N LYS A 250 4.18 -22.76 19.57
CA LYS A 250 5.33 -22.17 18.88
C LYS A 250 5.40 -20.67 19.24
N CYS A 251 6.59 -20.17 19.52
CA CYS A 251 6.78 -18.74 19.76
C CYS A 251 6.70 -17.97 18.43
N GLU A 252 5.73 -17.07 18.36
CA GLU A 252 5.52 -16.10 17.29
C GLU A 252 5.77 -14.71 17.88
N ALA A 253 6.70 -13.96 17.29
CA ALA A 253 7.24 -12.75 17.92
C ALA A 253 6.22 -11.61 17.94
N ASP A 254 5.51 -11.42 16.83
CA ASP A 254 4.56 -10.32 16.64
C ASP A 254 3.30 -10.51 17.49
N PRO A 255 2.58 -11.67 17.45
CA PRO A 255 1.45 -11.93 18.34
C PRO A 255 1.82 -11.79 19.82
N ARG A 256 2.97 -12.33 20.24
CA ARG A 256 3.45 -12.20 21.62
C ARG A 256 3.63 -10.75 22.05
N THR A 257 4.15 -9.91 21.14
CA THR A 257 4.38 -8.48 21.38
C THR A 257 3.06 -7.72 21.45
N LEU A 258 2.16 -7.98 20.49
CA LEU A 258 0.84 -7.34 20.45
C LEU A 258 -0.05 -7.73 21.62
N ASP A 259 0.03 -8.98 22.10
CA ASP A 259 -0.66 -9.42 23.32
C ASP A 259 -0.17 -8.66 24.54
N PHE A 260 1.14 -8.43 24.66
CA PHE A 260 1.70 -7.62 25.75
C PHE A 260 1.23 -6.16 25.67
N VAL A 261 1.27 -5.55 24.47
CA VAL A 261 0.77 -4.19 24.27
C VAL A 261 -0.72 -4.08 24.62
N THR A 262 -1.54 -5.02 24.16
CA THR A 262 -2.98 -5.07 24.45
C THR A 262 -3.24 -5.17 25.95
N LYS A 263 -2.51 -6.07 26.63
CA LYS A 263 -2.59 -6.19 28.09
C LYS A 263 -2.25 -4.88 28.80
N MET A 264 -1.17 -4.21 28.39
CA MET A 264 -0.79 -2.93 28.99
C MET A 264 -1.84 -1.85 28.74
N LEU A 265 -2.44 -1.78 27.55
CA LEU A 265 -3.52 -0.85 27.25
C LEU A 265 -4.74 -1.10 28.15
N ASP A 266 -5.13 -2.36 28.36
CA ASP A 266 -6.28 -2.75 29.17
C ASP A 266 -6.08 -2.52 30.68
N GLU A 267 -4.88 -2.81 31.19
CA GLU A 267 -4.53 -2.65 32.61
C GLU A 267 -4.28 -1.17 32.95
N GLU A 268 -3.48 -0.47 32.15
CA GLU A 268 -3.08 0.91 32.45
C GLU A 268 -4.14 1.93 32.06
N LYS A 269 -4.96 1.66 31.03
CA LYS A 269 -5.98 2.58 30.50
C LYS A 269 -5.44 4.01 30.31
N PRO A 270 -4.40 4.20 29.49
CA PRO A 270 -3.83 5.52 29.27
C PRO A 270 -4.82 6.45 28.56
N ASP A 271 -4.76 7.74 28.87
CA ASP A 271 -5.56 8.78 28.20
C ASP A 271 -4.98 9.14 26.81
N PHE A 272 -3.69 8.87 26.61
CA PHE A 272 -2.97 9.15 25.37
C PHE A 272 -1.84 8.15 25.14
N VAL A 273 -1.71 7.68 23.90
CA VAL A 273 -0.66 6.76 23.49
C VAL A 273 0.25 7.47 22.48
N VAL A 274 1.56 7.42 22.72
CA VAL A 274 2.60 7.95 21.83
C VAL A 274 3.31 6.78 21.17
N LEU A 275 3.31 6.73 19.84
CA LEU A 275 4.16 5.83 19.07
C LEU A 275 5.48 6.54 18.79
N SER A 276 6.58 6.11 19.44
CA SER A 276 7.84 6.87 19.46
C SER A 276 8.85 6.52 18.36
N GLY A 277 8.62 5.45 17.59
CA GLY A 277 9.53 5.02 16.52
C GLY A 277 9.66 3.50 16.47
N ASP A 278 10.35 3.00 15.45
CA ASP A 278 10.79 1.60 15.29
C ASP A 278 9.69 0.55 15.47
N GLN A 279 8.49 0.86 14.99
CA GLN A 279 7.37 -0.09 15.03
C GLN A 279 7.49 -1.20 14.01
N VAL A 280 8.27 -0.98 12.94
CA VAL A 280 8.41 -1.91 11.82
C VAL A 280 9.84 -2.44 11.79
N ASN A 281 10.00 -3.74 11.60
CA ASN A 281 11.29 -4.37 11.42
C ASN A 281 11.69 -4.39 9.94
N GLY A 282 12.61 -3.53 9.55
CA GLY A 282 13.02 -3.39 8.14
C GLY A 282 13.50 -4.69 7.48
N ASP A 283 14.15 -5.58 8.23
CA ASP A 283 14.67 -6.84 7.69
C ASP A 283 13.56 -7.85 7.33
N THR A 284 12.43 -7.82 8.03
CA THR A 284 11.31 -8.77 7.85
C THR A 284 10.04 -8.13 7.32
N ALA A 285 10.10 -6.82 7.01
CA ALA A 285 9.01 -6.04 6.44
C ALA A 285 9.43 -5.28 5.16
N PRO A 286 9.66 -6.00 4.04
CA PRO A 286 10.17 -5.40 2.81
C PRO A 286 9.15 -4.55 2.05
N ASP A 287 7.88 -4.53 2.46
CA ASP A 287 6.84 -3.66 1.89
C ASP A 287 6.71 -2.31 2.60
N ALA A 288 7.46 -2.12 3.70
CA ALA A 288 7.43 -0.89 4.46
C ALA A 288 7.86 0.28 3.56
N PRO A 289 7.10 1.40 3.54
CA PRO A 289 7.51 2.59 2.82
C PRO A 289 8.87 3.06 3.37
N THR A 290 9.89 3.05 2.51
CA THR A 290 11.22 3.60 2.83
C THR A 290 11.28 5.10 2.59
#